data_AF-A0A9E2PKC9-F1
#
_entry.id   AF-A0A9E2PKC9-F1
#
_cell.length_a   1.000
_cell.length_b   1.000
_cell.length_c   1.000
_cell.angle_alpha   90.00
_cell.angle_beta   90.00
_cell.angle_gamma   90.00
#
_symmetry.space_group_name_H-M   'P 1'
#
loop_
_entity.id
_entity.type
_entity.pdbx_description
1 polymer ?
#
loop_
_entity_poly.entity_id
_entity_poly.type
_entity_poly.pdbx_seq_one_letter_code
_entity_poly.pdbx_strand_id
1 'polypeptide(L)'
;MVQQIIEQAFLGNRILDYLISALLLLIGFGVIKIFQRFILKRLKVWAEKTATTLDDFLVKVIQSILLPLAYFGAFYLSVTTLNLNPLLKRIIDITGMAILTLFTARLAAALVGYGFNIYRAKRGKDISLERSLNGILKVIKTVVWALAIIFFLDNLGFKISAVIAGLGIGGIAIALAAQAVLSD
;
A
#
# COMPACT_ATOMS: atom_id res chain seq x y z
N MET A 1 14.78 -19.79 41.03
CA MET A 1 14.64 -18.35 40.70
C MET A 1 14.29 -18.09 39.24
N VAL A 2 15.03 -18.62 38.24
CA VAL A 2 14.73 -18.37 36.81
C VAL A 2 13.34 -18.88 36.38
N GLN A 3 12.91 -20.06 36.84
CA GLN A 3 11.57 -20.61 36.54
C GLN A 3 10.40 -19.78 37.10
N GLN A 4 10.57 -19.12 38.25
CA GLN A 4 9.50 -18.30 38.86
C GLN A 4 9.31 -16.95 38.13
N ILE A 5 10.38 -16.42 37.53
CA ILE A 5 10.32 -15.22 36.69
C ILE A 5 9.66 -15.56 35.33
N ILE A 6 9.92 -16.75 34.80
CA ILE A 6 9.35 -17.25 33.53
C ILE A 6 7.82 -17.40 33.57
N GLU A 7 7.26 -17.75 34.74
CA GLU A 7 5.81 -17.94 34.92
C GLU A 7 5.07 -16.66 35.36
N GLN A 8 5.79 -15.56 35.60
CA GLN A 8 5.17 -14.29 35.93
C GLN A 8 4.41 -13.76 34.72
N ALA A 9 3.08 -13.89 34.75
CA ALA A 9 2.21 -13.38 33.71
C ALA A 9 2.18 -11.85 33.78
N PHE A 10 2.81 -11.18 32.82
CA PHE A 10 2.71 -9.74 32.66
C PHE A 10 1.76 -9.45 31.49
N LEU A 11 0.65 -8.75 31.76
CA LEU A 11 -0.41 -8.46 30.77
C LEU A 11 -0.93 -9.71 30.05
N GLY A 12 -1.08 -10.84 30.75
CA GLY A 12 -1.62 -12.09 30.19
C GLY A 12 -0.66 -12.90 29.34
N ASN A 13 0.63 -12.56 29.32
CA ASN A 13 1.69 -13.27 28.60
C ASN A 13 2.82 -13.66 29.53
N ARG A 14 3.49 -14.79 29.24
CA ARG A 14 4.72 -15.19 29.92
C ARG A 14 5.88 -14.34 29.41
N ILE A 15 6.94 -14.19 30.21
CA ILE A 15 8.16 -13.49 29.77
C ILE A 15 8.77 -14.16 28.53
N LEU A 16 8.63 -15.49 28.41
CA LEU A 16 9.05 -16.23 27.22
C LEU A 16 8.30 -15.80 25.95
N ASP A 17 7.01 -15.46 26.04
CA ASP A 17 6.22 -15.06 24.87
C ASP A 17 6.73 -13.73 24.30
N TYR A 18 7.09 -12.79 25.19
CA TYR A 18 7.74 -11.53 24.79
C TYR A 18 9.11 -11.77 24.16
N LEU A 19 9.91 -12.70 24.69
CA LEU A 19 11.21 -13.05 24.11
C LEU A 19 11.05 -13.70 22.73
N ILE A 20 10.09 -14.61 22.55
CA ILE A 20 9.79 -15.24 21.26
C ILE A 20 9.32 -14.19 20.26
N SER A 21 8.39 -13.31 20.65
CA SER A 21 7.90 -12.22 19.81
C SER A 21 9.04 -11.29 19.37
N ALA A 22 9.91 -10.89 20.29
CA ALA A 22 11.06 -10.05 19.99
C ALA A 22 12.06 -10.76 19.07
N LEU A 23 12.33 -12.04 19.29
CA LEU A 23 13.23 -12.83 18.44
C LEU A 23 12.66 -12.97 17.02
N LEU A 24 11.36 -13.26 16.88
CA LEU A 24 10.68 -13.30 15.59
C LEU A 24 10.76 -11.97 14.85
N LEU A 25 10.59 -10.85 15.56
CA LEU A 25 10.72 -9.52 14.98
C LEU A 25 12.13 -9.26 14.45
N LEU A 26 13.14 -9.57 15.26
CA LEU A 26 14.54 -9.39 14.90
C LEU A 26 14.93 -10.27 13.70
N ILE A 27 14.52 -11.54 13.70
CA ILE A 27 14.74 -12.45 12.58
C ILE A 27 14.02 -11.95 11.33
N GLY A 28 12.75 -11.57 11.44
CA GLY A 28 11.96 -11.04 10.33
C GLY A 28 12.61 -9.80 9.71
N PHE A 29 13.00 -8.82 10.53
CA PHE A 29 13.69 -7.61 10.06
C PHE A 29 15.06 -7.93 9.47
N GLY A 30 15.78 -8.89 10.05
CA GLY A 30 17.05 -9.41 9.52
C GLY A 30 16.88 -10.01 8.13
N VAL A 31 15.91 -10.91 7.95
CA VAL A 31 15.56 -11.53 6.66
C VAL A 31 15.19 -10.47 5.64
N ILE A 32 14.33 -9.52 5.99
CA ILE A 32 13.94 -8.42 5.08
C ILE A 32 15.15 -7.58 4.69
N LYS A 33 16.03 -7.24 5.63
CA LYS A 33 17.23 -6.43 5.36
C LYS A 33 18.23 -7.18 4.46
N ILE A 34 18.39 -8.49 4.69
CA ILE A 34 19.21 -9.36 3.83
C ILE A 34 18.59 -9.41 2.43
N PHE A 35 17.30 -9.73 2.34
CA PHE A 35 16.55 -9.80 1.09
C PHE A 35 16.64 -8.49 0.31
N GLN A 36 16.44 -7.35 0.98
CA GLN A 36 16.61 -6.02 0.42
C GLN A 36 18.01 -5.82 -0.15
N ARG A 37 19.07 -6.15 0.59
CA ARG A 37 20.45 -6.02 0.10
C ARG A 37 20.69 -6.88 -1.14
N PHE A 38 20.23 -8.13 -1.14
CA PHE A 38 20.42 -9.04 -2.27
C PHE A 38 19.61 -8.62 -3.50
N ILE A 39 18.32 -8.33 -3.33
CA ILE A 39 17.41 -8.02 -4.42
C ILE A 39 17.67 -6.65 -4.99
N LEU A 40 17.86 -5.62 -4.17
CA LEU A 40 18.16 -4.29 -4.71
C LEU A 40 19.50 -4.25 -5.42
N LYS A 41 20.49 -5.01 -4.95
CA LYS A 41 21.78 -5.12 -5.65
C LYS A 41 21.64 -5.85 -6.98
N ARG A 42 20.89 -6.96 -7.02
CA ARG A 42 20.64 -7.70 -8.27
C ARG A 42 19.79 -6.90 -9.26
N LEU A 43 18.69 -6.30 -8.83
CA LEU A 43 17.84 -5.49 -9.70
C LEU A 43 18.57 -4.26 -10.24
N LYS A 44 19.43 -3.58 -9.46
CA LYS A 44 20.23 -2.47 -9.99
C LYS A 44 21.21 -2.91 -11.07
N VAL A 45 21.91 -4.02 -10.84
CA VAL A 45 22.85 -4.59 -11.83
C VAL A 45 22.13 -5.09 -13.09
N TRP A 46 20.88 -5.52 -12.96
CA TRP A 46 20.06 -5.93 -14.10
C TRP A 46 19.49 -4.71 -14.84
N ALA A 47 19.04 -3.68 -14.12
CA ALA A 47 18.57 -2.43 -14.72
C ALA A 47 19.66 -1.73 -15.54
N GLU A 48 20.93 -1.82 -15.13
CA GLU A 48 22.08 -1.31 -15.92
C GLU A 48 22.31 -2.09 -17.22
N LYS A 49 21.76 -3.31 -17.35
CA LYS A 49 21.93 -4.19 -18.50
C LYS A 49 20.72 -4.23 -19.44
N THR A 50 19.60 -3.63 -19.04
CA THR A 50 18.35 -3.65 -19.82
C THR A 50 18.01 -2.25 -20.33
N ALA A 51 17.57 -2.15 -21.58
CA ALA A 51 17.07 -0.90 -22.15
C ALA A 51 15.62 -0.55 -21.73
N THR A 52 15.00 -1.34 -20.83
CA THR A 52 13.57 -1.24 -20.50
C THR A 52 13.31 -0.52 -19.19
N THR A 53 12.35 0.41 -19.19
CA THR A 53 11.89 1.16 -18.01
C THR A 53 11.17 0.32 -16.95
N LEU A 54 10.92 -0.97 -17.24
CA LEU A 54 10.18 -1.88 -16.36
C LEU A 54 10.97 -2.20 -15.10
N ASP A 55 12.29 -2.40 -15.24
CA ASP A 55 13.15 -2.75 -14.13
C ASP A 55 13.19 -1.62 -13.08
N ASP A 56 13.30 -0.37 -13.54
CA ASP A 56 13.24 0.82 -12.68
C ASP A 56 11.91 0.93 -11.93
N PHE A 57 10.80 0.63 -12.62
CA PHE A 57 9.48 0.61 -12.01
C PHE A 57 9.36 -0.47 -10.94
N LEU A 58 9.84 -1.68 -11.22
CA LEU A 58 9.84 -2.79 -10.26
C LEU A 58 10.69 -2.47 -9.03
N VAL A 59 11.89 -1.90 -9.21
CA VAL A 59 12.73 -1.43 -8.10
C VAL A 59 11.97 -0.41 -7.25
N LYS A 60 11.32 0.56 -7.88
CA LYS A 60 10.53 1.57 -7.19
C LYS A 60 9.38 0.95 -6.40
N VAL A 61 8.63 0.01 -6.99
CA VAL A 61 7.52 -0.69 -6.30
C VAL A 61 8.05 -1.50 -5.12
N ILE A 62 9.14 -2.25 -5.30
CA ILE A 62 9.74 -3.02 -4.22
C ILE A 62 10.15 -2.10 -3.07
N GLN A 63 10.87 -1.02 -3.36
CA GLN A 63 11.40 -0.13 -2.33
C GLN A 63 10.32 0.70 -1.63
N SER A 64 9.37 1.23 -2.39
CA SER A 64 8.40 2.19 -1.88
C SER A 64 7.09 1.55 -1.39
N ILE A 65 6.82 0.28 -1.74
CA ILE A 65 5.58 -0.41 -1.41
C ILE A 65 5.85 -1.73 -0.70
N LEU A 66 6.55 -2.68 -1.34
CA LEU A 66 6.69 -4.04 -0.79
C LEU A 66 7.56 -4.07 0.47
N LEU A 67 8.64 -3.29 0.54
CA LEU A 67 9.50 -3.25 1.72
C LEU A 67 8.78 -2.72 2.97
N PRO A 68 8.13 -1.54 2.97
CA PRO A 68 7.33 -1.10 4.11
C PRO A 68 6.27 -2.12 4.54
N LEU A 69 5.58 -2.74 3.58
CA LEU A 69 4.59 -3.79 3.86
C LEU A 69 5.22 -5.03 4.48
N ALA A 70 6.39 -5.46 4.02
CA ALA A 70 7.10 -6.59 4.59
C ALA A 70 7.53 -6.31 6.05
N TYR A 71 8.04 -5.11 6.32
CA TYR A 71 8.39 -4.70 7.69
C TYR A 71 7.15 -4.67 8.59
N PHE A 72 6.05 -4.09 8.12
CA PHE A 72 4.79 -4.12 8.85
C PHE A 72 4.27 -5.55 9.05
N GLY A 73 4.36 -6.41 8.04
CA GLY A 73 3.96 -7.81 8.13
C GLY A 73 4.78 -8.59 9.16
N ALA A 74 6.10 -8.40 9.21
CA ALA A 74 6.95 -9.00 10.23
C ALA A 74 6.59 -8.50 11.64
N PHE A 75 6.30 -7.21 11.78
CA PHE A 75 5.79 -6.64 13.04
C PHE A 75 4.44 -7.24 13.44
N TYR A 76 3.48 -7.29 12.51
CA TYR A 76 2.15 -7.84 12.74
C TYR A 76 2.23 -9.30 13.19
N LEU A 77 2.98 -10.14 12.46
CA LEU A 77 3.17 -11.55 12.81
C LEU A 77 3.79 -11.71 14.20
N SER A 78 4.86 -10.94 14.50
CA SER A 78 5.52 -10.94 15.81
C SER A 78 4.58 -10.54 16.94
N VAL A 79 3.74 -9.52 16.75
CA VAL A 79 2.85 -9.03 17.81
C VAL A 79 1.64 -9.96 18.00
N THR A 80 1.16 -10.59 16.94
CA THR A 80 0.05 -11.57 17.04
C THR A 80 0.41 -12.88 17.74
N THR A 81 1.70 -13.16 17.98
CA THR A 81 2.08 -14.30 18.84
C THR A 81 1.83 -14.03 20.31
N LEU A 82 1.63 -12.76 20.70
CA LEU A 82 1.27 -12.36 22.04
C LEU A 82 -0.24 -12.41 22.23
N ASN A 83 -0.66 -12.76 23.43
CA ASN A 83 -2.04 -12.60 23.88
C ASN A 83 -2.30 -11.10 24.11
N LEU A 84 -3.00 -10.48 23.16
CA LEU A 84 -3.30 -9.05 23.21
C LEU A 84 -4.71 -8.83 23.75
N ASN A 85 -4.88 -7.74 24.49
CA ASN A 85 -6.23 -7.25 24.79
C ASN A 85 -6.99 -7.05 23.45
N PRO A 86 -8.27 -7.46 23.37
CA PRO A 86 -9.11 -7.25 22.18
C PRO A 86 -9.04 -5.84 21.56
N LEU A 87 -8.91 -4.80 22.38
CA LEU A 87 -8.74 -3.42 21.91
C LEU A 87 -7.44 -3.21 21.13
N LEU A 88 -6.31 -3.70 21.66
CA LEU A 88 -5.01 -3.59 21.01
C LEU A 88 -4.98 -4.38 19.70
N LYS A 89 -5.51 -5.61 19.72
CA LYS A 89 -5.62 -6.42 18.50
C LYS A 89 -6.45 -5.71 17.44
N ARG A 90 -7.61 -5.16 17.80
CA ARG A 90 -8.46 -4.39 16.88
C ARG A 90 -7.74 -3.16 16.30
N ILE A 91 -6.98 -2.43 17.11
CA ILE A 91 -6.21 -1.27 16.63
C ILE A 91 -5.15 -1.72 15.61
N ILE A 92 -4.43 -2.80 15.90
CA ILE A 92 -3.42 -3.36 15.00
C ILE A 92 -4.05 -3.84 13.69
N ASP A 93 -5.17 -4.54 13.76
CA ASP A 93 -5.90 -5.04 12.58
C ASP A 93 -6.38 -3.88 11.71
N ILE A 94 -7.01 -2.85 12.30
CA ILE A 94 -7.45 -1.64 11.58
C ILE A 94 -6.26 -0.90 10.97
N THR A 95 -5.16 -0.77 11.71
CA THR A 95 -3.95 -0.09 11.22
C THR A 95 -3.33 -0.85 10.06
N GLY A 96 -3.24 -2.18 10.15
CA GLY A 96 -2.74 -3.03 9.08
C GLY A 96 -3.62 -2.98 7.84
N MET A 97 -4.93 -2.97 8.03
CA MET A 97 -5.90 -2.83 6.96
C MET A 97 -5.83 -1.45 6.27
N ALA A 98 -5.64 -0.38 7.05
CA ALA A 98 -5.40 0.98 6.53
C ALA A 98 -4.11 1.02 5.70
N ILE A 99 -3.01 0.49 6.24
CA ILE A 99 -1.72 0.39 5.55
C ILE A 99 -1.90 -0.36 4.23
N LEU A 100 -2.46 -1.58 4.24
CA LEU A 100 -2.67 -2.38 3.04
C LEU A 100 -3.50 -1.63 1.99
N THR A 101 -4.56 -0.95 2.41
CA THR A 101 -5.41 -0.16 1.51
C THR A 101 -4.65 1.00 0.88
N LEU A 102 -3.90 1.77 1.68
CA LEU A 102 -3.08 2.88 1.20
C LEU A 102 -2.01 2.43 0.21
N PHE A 103 -1.31 1.33 0.51
CA PHE A 103 -0.27 0.80 -0.36
C PHE A 103 -0.84 0.18 -1.64
N THR A 104 -2.02 -0.44 -1.59
CA THR A 104 -2.73 -0.94 -2.77
C THR A 104 -3.16 0.22 -3.67
N ALA A 105 -3.72 1.29 -3.11
CA ALA A 105 -4.08 2.50 -3.86
C ALA A 105 -2.84 3.14 -4.51
N ARG A 106 -1.74 3.23 -3.77
CA ARG A 106 -0.44 3.71 -4.30
C ARG A 106 0.07 2.82 -5.43
N LEU A 107 -0.04 1.49 -5.31
CA LEU A 107 0.37 0.55 -6.35
C LEU A 107 -0.47 0.74 -7.62
N ALA A 108 -1.80 0.79 -7.49
CA ALA A 108 -2.70 1.04 -8.61
C ALA A 108 -2.38 2.37 -9.32
N ALA A 109 -2.19 3.45 -8.55
CA ALA A 109 -1.80 4.75 -9.09
C ALA A 109 -0.42 4.72 -9.78
N ALA A 110 0.53 3.95 -9.25
CA ALA A 110 1.85 3.78 -9.82
C ALA A 110 1.80 3.00 -11.14
N LEU A 111 1.00 1.92 -11.22
CA LEU A 111 0.79 1.13 -12.43
C LEU A 111 0.15 1.95 -13.55
N VAL A 112 -0.88 2.72 -13.23
CA VAL A 112 -1.49 3.67 -14.18
C VAL A 112 -0.44 4.66 -14.67
N GLY A 113 0.32 5.28 -13.75
CA GLY A 113 1.38 6.22 -14.11
C GLY A 113 2.44 5.62 -15.02
N TYR A 114 2.83 4.36 -14.76
CA TYR A 114 3.79 3.64 -15.57
C TYR A 114 3.27 3.34 -16.98
N GLY A 115 2.03 2.85 -17.10
CA GLY A 115 1.39 2.63 -18.40
C GLY A 115 1.27 3.90 -19.24
N PHE A 116 0.93 5.02 -18.60
CA PHE A 116 0.90 6.34 -19.25
C PHE A 116 2.29 6.79 -19.71
N ASN A 117 3.34 6.55 -18.92
CA ASN A 117 4.70 6.89 -19.32
C ASN A 117 5.17 6.09 -20.55
N ILE A 118 4.83 4.79 -20.63
CA ILE A 118 5.11 3.97 -21.82
C ILE A 118 4.35 4.53 -23.03
N TYR A 119 3.08 4.86 -22.86
CA TYR A 119 2.26 5.40 -23.94
C TYR A 119 2.84 6.71 -24.49
N ARG A 120 3.29 7.61 -23.61
CA ARG A 120 3.97 8.87 -23.97
C ARG A 120 5.27 8.63 -24.72
N ALA A 121 6.11 7.72 -24.23
CA ALA A 121 7.40 7.41 -24.85
C ALA A 121 7.26 6.94 -26.31
N LYS A 122 6.15 6.29 -26.66
CA LYS A 122 5.86 5.82 -28.04
C LYS A 122 5.33 6.91 -28.98
N ARG A 123 4.74 8.01 -28.48
CA ARG A 123 4.06 9.04 -29.31
C ARG A 123 4.82 10.35 -29.48
N GLY A 124 6.00 10.51 -28.89
CA GLY A 124 6.84 11.71 -29.04
C GLY A 124 6.40 12.89 -28.16
N LYS A 125 7.11 14.03 -28.26
CA LYS A 125 6.94 15.23 -27.41
C LYS A 125 5.88 16.19 -27.96
N ASP A 126 4.62 15.78 -27.95
CA ASP A 126 3.49 16.70 -28.20
C ASP A 126 3.01 17.34 -26.89
N ILE A 127 3.25 18.64 -26.72
CA ILE A 127 2.91 19.41 -25.51
C ILE A 127 1.39 19.41 -25.24
N SER A 128 0.56 19.38 -26.29
CA SER A 128 -0.90 19.35 -26.16
C SER A 128 -1.37 18.00 -25.62
N LEU A 129 -0.82 16.90 -26.17
CA LEU A 129 -1.06 15.54 -25.70
C LEU A 129 -0.59 15.36 -24.25
N GLU A 130 0.56 15.93 -23.88
CA GLU A 130 1.07 15.85 -22.51
C GLU A 130 0.14 16.51 -21.48
N ARG A 131 -0.43 17.68 -21.80
CA ARG A 131 -1.40 18.35 -20.92
C ARG A 131 -2.65 17.50 -20.73
N SER A 132 -3.23 16.98 -21.82
CA SER A 132 -4.42 16.14 -21.77
C SER A 132 -4.18 14.86 -20.97
N LEU A 133 -3.06 14.17 -21.22
CA LEU A 133 -2.70 12.95 -20.49
C LEU A 133 -2.47 13.20 -19.00
N ASN A 134 -1.83 14.31 -18.62
CA ASN A 134 -1.66 14.68 -17.22
C ASN A 134 -3.01 14.97 -16.53
N GLY A 135 -3.96 15.58 -17.25
CA GLY A 135 -5.33 15.78 -16.76
C GLY A 135 -6.03 14.45 -16.47
N ILE A 136 -6.03 13.53 -17.44
CA ILE A 136 -6.63 12.19 -17.31
C ILE A 136 -5.99 11.42 -16.14
N LEU A 137 -4.66 11.46 -16.04
CA LEU A 137 -3.92 10.74 -15.00
C LEU A 137 -4.27 11.28 -13.59
N LYS A 138 -4.48 12.60 -13.45
CA LYS A 138 -4.99 13.18 -12.19
C LYS A 138 -6.38 12.65 -11.86
N VAL A 139 -7.30 12.64 -12.82
CA VAL A 139 -8.68 12.13 -12.62
C VAL A 139 -8.65 10.66 -12.20
N ILE A 140 -7.91 9.80 -12.90
CA ILE A 140 -7.80 8.37 -12.55
C ILE A 140 -7.23 8.21 -11.13
N LYS A 141 -6.19 8.96 -10.76
CA LYS A 141 -5.64 8.93 -9.40
C LYS A 141 -6.68 9.33 -8.36
N THR A 142 -7.48 10.35 -8.61
CA THR A 142 -8.58 10.76 -7.73
C THR A 142 -9.59 9.62 -7.55
N VAL A 143 -9.97 8.95 -8.63
CA VAL A 143 -10.90 7.80 -8.58
C VAL A 143 -10.29 6.65 -7.78
N VAL A 144 -9.01 6.29 -8.01
CA VAL A 144 -8.31 5.25 -7.25
C VAL A 144 -8.32 5.55 -5.74
N TRP A 145 -8.06 6.80 -5.35
CA TRP A 145 -8.10 7.22 -3.95
C TRP A 145 -9.51 7.19 -3.36
N ALA A 146 -10.53 7.61 -4.11
CA ALA A 146 -11.92 7.51 -3.68
C ALA A 146 -12.32 6.05 -3.43
N LEU A 147 -11.98 5.13 -4.35
CA LEU A 147 -12.22 3.70 -4.19
C LEU A 147 -11.49 3.11 -2.98
N ALA A 148 -10.24 3.54 -2.73
CA ALA A 148 -9.48 3.11 -1.56
C ALA A 148 -10.15 3.54 -0.25
N ILE A 149 -10.68 4.77 -0.19
CA ILE A 149 -11.42 5.25 0.99
C ILE A 149 -12.70 4.43 1.19
N ILE A 150 -13.45 4.17 0.13
CA ILE A 150 -14.68 3.35 0.20
C ILE A 150 -14.35 1.95 0.70
N PHE A 151 -13.34 1.30 0.12
CA PHE A 151 -12.89 -0.02 0.53
C PHE A 151 -12.47 -0.05 2.00
N PHE A 152 -11.73 0.97 2.46
CA PHE A 152 -11.34 1.08 3.86
C PHE A 152 -12.55 1.21 4.79
N LEU A 153 -13.49 2.10 4.45
CA LEU A 153 -14.71 2.30 5.23
C LEU A 153 -15.60 1.05 5.27
N ASP A 154 -15.71 0.32 4.17
CA ASP A 154 -16.51 -0.91 4.08
C ASP A 154 -16.02 -1.97 5.07
N ASN A 155 -14.70 -2.20 5.11
CA ASN A 155 -14.10 -3.16 6.04
C ASN A 155 -14.16 -2.70 7.51
N LEU A 156 -14.29 -1.40 7.76
CA LEU A 156 -14.57 -0.88 9.11
C LEU A 156 -16.04 -1.10 9.53
N GLY A 157 -16.89 -1.59 8.62
CA GLY A 157 -18.31 -1.86 8.86
C GLY A 157 -19.22 -0.65 8.60
N PHE A 158 -18.72 0.40 7.93
CA PHE A 158 -19.58 1.51 7.52
C PHE A 158 -20.47 1.08 6.35
N LYS A 159 -21.73 1.51 6.36
CA LYS A 159 -22.65 1.30 5.23
C LYS A 159 -22.24 2.18 4.06
N ILE A 160 -21.49 1.62 3.11
CA ILE A 160 -21.01 2.35 1.94
C ILE A 160 -22.11 2.69 0.92
N SER A 161 -23.31 2.13 1.04
CA SER A 161 -24.41 2.37 0.09
C SER A 161 -24.74 3.86 -0.07
N ALA A 162 -24.72 4.62 1.02
CA ALA A 162 -24.93 6.07 0.97
C ALA A 162 -23.77 6.81 0.29
N VAL A 163 -22.53 6.38 0.53
CA VAL A 163 -21.33 6.94 -0.11
C VAL A 163 -21.35 6.68 -1.61
N ILE A 164 -21.66 5.44 -2.02
CA ILE A 164 -21.78 5.07 -3.43
C ILE A 164 -22.93 5.82 -4.10
N ALA A 165 -24.09 5.93 -3.45
CA ALA A 165 -25.22 6.71 -3.98
C ALA A 165 -24.86 8.19 -4.18
N GLY A 166 -24.17 8.80 -3.22
CA GLY A 166 -23.68 10.17 -3.30
C GLY A 166 -22.68 10.37 -4.44
N LEU A 167 -21.73 9.43 -4.63
CA LEU A 167 -20.81 9.44 -5.76
C LEU A 167 -21.53 9.23 -7.10
N GLY A 168 -22.60 8.44 -7.13
CA GLY A 168 -23.44 8.27 -8.31
C GLY A 168 -24.13 9.57 -8.75
N ILE A 169 -24.80 10.25 -7.82
CA ILE A 169 -25.45 11.55 -8.08
C ILE A 169 -24.39 12.61 -8.44
N GLY A 170 -23.27 12.64 -7.71
CA GLY A 170 -22.14 13.53 -8.02
C GLY A 170 -21.54 13.26 -9.40
N GLY A 171 -21.45 12.00 -9.81
CA GLY A 171 -21.01 11.60 -11.15
C GLY A 171 -21.94 12.11 -12.25
N ILE A 172 -23.26 12.05 -12.04
CA ILE A 172 -24.25 12.63 -12.97
C ILE A 172 -24.06 14.15 -13.07
N ALA A 173 -23.87 14.85 -11.95
CA ALA A 173 -23.63 16.29 -11.95
C ALA A 173 -22.34 16.66 -12.72
N ILE A 174 -21.25 15.91 -12.51
CA ILE A 174 -19.99 16.10 -13.26
C ILE A 174 -20.21 15.83 -14.75
N ALA A 175 -20.96 14.79 -15.12
CA ALA A 175 -21.26 14.46 -16.50
C ALA A 175 -22.05 15.58 -17.21
N LEU A 176 -23.08 16.13 -16.55
CA LEU A 176 -23.86 17.26 -17.07
C LEU A 176 -23.00 18.53 -17.21
N ALA A 177 -22.13 18.81 -16.25
CA ALA A 177 -21.20 19.94 -16.33
C ALA A 177 -20.18 19.76 -17.47
N ALA A 178 -19.63 18.56 -17.63
CA ALA A 178 -18.71 18.24 -18.72
C ALA A 178 -19.41 18.30 -20.09
N GLN A 179 -20.67 17.87 -20.19
CA GLN A 179 -21.47 17.97 -21.40
C GLN A 179 -21.61 19.43 -21.85
N ALA A 180 -21.87 20.36 -20.94
CA ALA A 180 -21.97 21.78 -21.26
C ALA A 180 -20.66 22.35 -21.84
N VAL A 181 -19.49 21.89 -21.35
CA VAL A 181 -18.17 22.31 -21.85
C VAL A 181 -17.80 21.64 -23.18
N LEU A 182 -18.26 20.41 -23.41
CA LEU A 182 -17.95 19.65 -24.64
C LEU A 182 -18.91 19.94 -25.80
N SER A 183 -20.08 20.53 -25.52
CA SER A 183 -21.08 20.89 -26.52
C SER A 183 -20.88 22.31 -27.09
N ASP A 184 -19.94 23.05 -26.52
CA ASP A 184 -19.49 24.39 -26.95
C ASP A 184 -18.17 24.25 -27.75
#